data_AF-A0A356NK55-F1
#
_entry.id   AF-A0A356NK55-F1
#
_cell.length_a   1.000
_cell.length_b   1.000
_cell.length_c   1.000
_cell.angle_alpha   90.00
_cell.angle_beta   90.00
_cell.angle_gamma   90.00
#
_symmetry.space_group_name_H-M   'P 1'
#
loop_
_entity.id
_entity.type
_entity.pdbx_description
1 polymer ?
#
loop_
_entity_poly.entity_id
_entity_poly.type
_entity_poly.pdbx_seq_one_letter_code
_entity_poly.pdbx_strand_id
1 'polypeptide(L)' 'TDLESKLIARTRTMGPYKASTIIDFERGDPLEMNSLFLEPLKQAKEAGIETPLLERLTLILAELQGRQDRSK' A
#
# COMPACT_ATOMS: atom_id res chain seq x y z
N THR A 1 -11.99 16.38 5.61
CA THR A 1 -11.72 15.97 7.00
C THR A 1 -12.76 15.02 7.60
N ASP A 2 -13.82 14.63 6.86
CA ASP A 2 -14.81 13.66 7.37
C ASP A 2 -14.49 12.20 6.98
N LEU A 3 -13.83 12.02 5.82
CA LEU A 3 -13.52 10.70 5.30
C LEU A 3 -12.50 9.94 6.16
N GLU A 4 -11.43 10.59 6.63
CA GLU A 4 -10.39 9.90 7.41
C GLU A 4 -10.96 9.30 8.71
N SER A 5 -11.79 10.08 9.41
CA SER A 5 -12.40 9.66 10.67
C SER A 5 -13.36 8.50 10.45
N LYS A 6 -14.14 8.51 9.36
CA LYS A 6 -15.04 7.42 8.98
C LYS A 6 -14.29 6.13 8.66
N LEU A 7 -13.19 6.20 7.92
CA LEU A 7 -12.40 5.02 7.57
C LEU A 7 -11.69 4.43 8.80
N ILE A 8 -11.15 5.27 9.69
CA ILE A 8 -10.55 4.80 10.95
C ILE A 8 -11.61 4.13 11.83
N ALA A 9 -12.79 4.75 11.99
CA ALA A 9 -13.86 4.19 12.81
C ALA A 9 -14.33 2.83 12.29
N ARG A 10 -14.50 2.68 10.97
CA ARG A 10 -14.86 1.40 10.34
C ARG A 10 -13.77 0.35 10.53
N THR A 11 -12.50 0.71 10.36
CA THR A 11 -11.38 -0.24 10.49
C THR A 11 -11.30 -0.80 11.92
N ARG A 12 -11.56 0.03 12.93
CA ARG A 12 -11.58 -0.40 14.34
C ARG A 12 -12.63 -1.48 14.64
N THR A 13 -13.73 -1.53 13.89
CA THR A 13 -14.79 -2.53 14.09
C THR A 13 -14.55 -3.85 13.33
N MET A 14 -13.51 -3.94 12.50
CA MET A 14 -13.25 -5.13 11.67
C MET A 14 -12.55 -6.28 12.43
N GLY A 15 -12.13 -6.07 13.67
CA GLY A 15 -11.33 -7.04 14.43
C GLY A 15 -9.90 -7.15 13.90
N PRO A 16 -9.19 -8.26 14.15
CA PRO A 16 -7.82 -8.49 13.66
C PRO A 16 -7.83 -8.84 12.16
N TYR A 17 -8.24 -7.88 11.34
CA TYR A 17 -8.34 -8.04 9.89
C TYR A 17 -6.96 -8.11 9.24
N LYS A 18 -6.81 -9.02 8.27
CA LYS A 18 -5.61 -9.19 7.46
C LYS A 18 -5.87 -8.75 6.03
N ALA A 19 -5.18 -7.69 5.59
CA ALA A 19 -5.31 -7.16 4.24
C ALA A 19 -4.73 -8.12 3.19
N SER A 20 -5.27 -8.10 1.97
CA SER A 20 -4.80 -8.94 0.85
C SER A 20 -3.30 -8.77 0.59
N THR A 21 -2.80 -7.52 0.58
CA THR A 21 -1.36 -7.24 0.40
C THR A 21 -0.46 -7.99 1.40
N ILE A 22 -0.91 -8.18 2.65
CA ILE A 22 -0.15 -8.95 3.65
C ILE A 22 -0.24 -10.45 3.32
N ILE A 23 -1.42 -10.94 2.91
CA ILE A 23 -1.62 -12.34 2.52
C ILE A 23 -0.73 -12.70 1.32
N ASP A 24 -0.67 -11.85 0.30
CA ASP A 24 0.15 -12.06 -0.89
C ASP A 24 1.64 -12.05 -0.54
N PHE A 25 2.07 -11.08 0.29
CA PHE A 25 3.45 -11.02 0.78
C PHE A 25 3.85 -12.32 1.48
N GLU A 26 3.06 -12.79 2.44
CA GLU A 26 3.38 -14.02 3.19
C GLU A 26 3.39 -15.29 2.33
N ARG A 27 2.60 -15.31 1.25
CA ARG A 27 2.61 -16.43 0.28
C ARG A 27 3.79 -16.39 -0.67
N GLY A 28 4.53 -15.29 -0.68
CA GLY A 28 5.55 -15.05 -1.69
C GLY A 28 4.97 -14.50 -2.99
N ASP A 29 3.67 -14.23 -3.09
CA ASP A 29 3.05 -13.78 -4.34
C ASP A 29 3.50 -12.35 -4.70
N PRO A 30 3.47 -11.96 -5.99
CA PRO A 30 3.77 -10.60 -6.39
C PRO A 30 2.77 -9.61 -5.79
N LEU A 31 3.27 -8.54 -5.15
CA LEU A 31 2.42 -7.45 -4.66
C LEU A 31 1.75 -6.66 -5.81
N GLU A 32 0.52 -6.21 -5.60
CA GLU A 32 -0.24 -5.34 -6.50
C GLU A 32 0.27 -3.88 -6.52
N MET A 33 1.56 -3.69 -6.82
CA MET A 33 2.24 -2.39 -6.72
C MET A 33 1.66 -1.32 -7.65
N ASN A 34 1.34 -1.70 -8.89
CA ASN A 34 0.87 -0.74 -9.90
C ASN A 34 -0.52 -0.19 -9.57
N SER A 35 -1.50 -1.06 -9.37
CA SER A 35 -2.91 -0.69 -9.16
C SER A 35 -3.15 -0.01 -7.82
N LEU A 36 -2.53 -0.48 -6.74
CA LEU A 36 -2.83 0.03 -5.40
C LEU A 36 -1.99 1.24 -4.98
N PHE A 37 -0.77 1.41 -5.51
CA PHE A 37 0.16 2.42 -4.98
C PHE A 37 0.78 3.32 -6.05
N LEU A 38 1.32 2.77 -7.14
CA LEU A 38 2.08 3.56 -8.13
C LEU A 38 1.18 4.40 -9.03
N GLU A 39 0.03 3.89 -9.48
CA GLU A 39 -0.90 4.66 -10.31
C GLU A 39 -1.52 5.83 -9.52
N PRO A 40 -2.02 5.67 -8.28
CA PRO A 40 -2.44 6.81 -7.46
C PRO A 40 -1.31 7.84 -7.22
N LEU A 41 -0.08 7.39 -7.01
CA LEU A 41 1.06 8.28 -6.84
C LEU A 41 1.36 9.08 -8.11
N LYS A 42 1.29 8.44 -9.28
CA LYS A 42 1.45 9.10 -10.56
C LYS A 42 0.39 10.19 -10.75
N GLN A 43 -0.88 9.87 -10.48
CA GLN A 43 -1.98 10.84 -10.58
C GLN A 43 -1.79 12.02 -9.63
N ALA A 44 -1.35 11.78 -8.39
CA ALA A 44 -1.04 12.85 -7.45
C ALA A 44 0.08 13.77 -7.98
N LYS A 45 1.14 13.20 -8.56
CA LYS A 45 2.24 13.97 -9.18
C LYS A 45 1.77 14.80 -10.37
N GLU A 46 0.96 14.22 -11.26
CA GLU A 46 0.40 14.93 -12.41
C GLU A 46 -0.52 16.08 -11.99
N ALA A 47 -1.21 15.94 -10.85
CA ALA A 47 -2.02 16.98 -10.25
C ALA A 47 -1.22 18.01 -9.42
N GLY A 48 0.10 17.83 -9.27
CA GLY A 48 0.95 18.69 -8.44
C GLY A 48 0.67 18.58 -6.93
N ILE A 49 0.12 17.45 -6.48
CA ILE A 49 -0.23 17.20 -5.07
C ILE A 49 0.89 16.41 -4.39
N GLU A 50 1.44 16.96 -3.32
CA GLU A 50 2.46 16.30 -2.51
C GLU A 50 1.88 15.13 -1.71
N THR A 51 2.49 13.94 -1.84
CA THR A 51 2.09 12.72 -1.11
C THR A 51 3.30 11.97 -0.53
N PRO A 52 4.12 12.62 0.32
CA PRO A 52 5.43 12.08 0.74
C PRO A 52 5.36 10.73 1.47
N LEU A 53 4.26 10.45 2.18
CA LEU A 53 4.07 9.16 2.85
C LEU A 53 3.78 8.03 1.84
N LEU A 54 3.01 8.31 0.78
CA LEU A 54 2.75 7.34 -0.28
C LEU A 54 4.03 7.05 -1.07
N GLU A 55 4.81 8.08 -1.39
CA GLU A 55 6.13 7.93 -2.02
C GLU A 55 7.08 7.06 -1.19
N ARG A 56 7.15 7.29 0.12
CA ARG A 56 7.99 6.47 0.99
C ARG A 56 7.49 5.02 1.06
N LEU A 57 6.18 4.82 1.10
CA LEU A 57 5.58 3.49 1.16
C LEU A 57 5.90 2.67 -0.10
N THR A 58 5.80 3.26 -1.30
CA THR A 58 6.11 2.55 -2.56
C THR A 58 7.55 2.07 -2.60
N LEU A 59 8.50 2.87 -2.11
CA LEU A 59 9.91 2.49 -2.02
C LEU A 59 10.13 1.31 -1.05
N ILE A 60 9.49 1.33 0.11
CA ILE A 60 9.62 0.26 1.10
C ILE A 60 9.04 -1.06 0.55
N LEU A 61 7.85 -1.01 -0.05
CA LEU A 61 7.20 -2.21 -0.59
C LEU A 61 8.00 -2.81 -1.76
N ALA A 62 8.56 -1.97 -2.64
CA ALA A 62 9.43 -2.43 -3.72
C ALA A 62 10.70 -3.13 -3.20
N GLU A 63 11.32 -2.59 -2.16
CA GLU A 63 12.49 -3.22 -1.53
C GLU A 63 12.13 -4.55 -0.86
N LEU A 64 10.98 -4.63 -0.17
CA LEU A 64 10.50 -5.87 0.45
C LEU A 64 10.21 -6.95 -0.60
N GLN A 65 9.50 -6.62 -1.68
CA GLN A 65 9.27 -7.53 -2.80
C GLN A 65 10.60 -8.00 -3.40
N GLY A 66 11.54 -7.08 -3.65
CA GLY A 66 12.84 -7.44 -4.22
C GLY A 66 13.64 -8.39 -3.32
N ARG A 67 13.57 -8.25 -1.99
CA ARG A 67 14.17 -9.20 -1.03
C ARG A 67 13.52 -10.58 -1.11
N GLN A 68 12.20 -10.62 -1.21
CA GLN A 68 11.43 -11.85 -1.32
C GLN A 68 11.75 -12.59 -2.62
N ASP A 69 11.83 -11.88 -3.75
CA ASP A 69 12.17 -12.47 -5.05
C ASP A 69 13.58 -13.06 -5.08
N ARG A 70 14.54 -12.46 -4.37
CA ARG A 70 15.91 -12.99 -4.22
C ARG A 70 16.02 -14.20 -3.29
N SER A 71 15.01 -14.43 -2.44
CA SER A 71 15.00 -15.51 -1.46
C SER A 71 14.29 -16.76 -1.97
N LYS A 72 13.68 -16.70 -3.16
CA LYS A 72 13.12 -17.83 -3.91
C LYS A 72 14.20 -18.48 -4.78
#